data_AF-A0A925E5V2-F1
#
_entry.id   AF-A0A925E5V2-F1
#
_cell.length_a   1.000
_cell.length_b   1.000
_cell.length_c   1.000
_cell.angle_alpha   90.00
_cell.angle_beta   90.00
_cell.angle_gamma   90.00
#
_symmetry.space_group_name_H-M   'P 1'
#
loop_
_entity.id
_entity.type
_entity.pdbx_description
1 polymer ?
#
loop_
_entity_poly.entity_id
_entity_poly.type
_entity_poly.pdbx_seq_one_letter_code
_entity_poly.pdbx_strand_id
1 'polypeptide(L)'
;MTKTETPAPLNDHAIAFLTQECDRMLSLYSQAQSNAQSVFNFYLTFVTTVIGAVVVLLQVVTSNVEAILAGVLFFAVIVGVVYLAALSGRYAHAFRYAHAVDELRRYLIDRLHVPMPPSYDNFLVEKNRSAKSAAWVYWLIPTGTYQLFVALVNSTALAAVVWLIMDSADASDLRGVVGSLLVFGLTLTISNAYSRLVIVRFGNKLNVDLWNDSPAWASRE
;
A
#
# COMPACT_ATOMS: atom_id res chain seq x y z
N MET A 1 10.73 34.66 32.49
CA MET A 1 11.52 33.45 32.77
C MET A 1 10.56 32.34 33.17
N THR A 2 10.09 31.56 32.19
CA THR A 2 9.29 30.37 32.44
C THR A 2 10.23 29.27 32.96
N LYS A 3 10.03 28.84 34.20
CA LYS A 3 10.66 27.63 34.74
C LYS A 3 10.24 26.47 33.83
N THR A 4 11.16 25.98 32.99
CA THR A 4 11.02 24.65 32.40
C THR A 4 11.18 23.66 33.54
N GLU A 5 10.07 23.23 34.12
CA GLU A 5 10.05 22.11 35.05
C GLU A 5 10.68 20.92 34.33
N THR A 6 11.87 20.50 34.77
CA THR A 6 12.46 19.23 34.36
C THR A 6 11.43 18.16 34.71
N PRO A 7 10.85 17.48 33.71
CA PRO A 7 9.77 16.55 33.97
C PRO A 7 10.29 15.40 34.83
N ALA A 8 9.48 14.96 35.79
CA ALA A 8 9.87 13.95 36.77
C ALA A 8 10.52 12.72 36.11
N PRO A 9 11.55 12.12 36.76
CA PRO A 9 12.18 10.91 36.24
C PRO A 9 11.15 9.78 36.12
N LEU A 10 11.22 9.00 35.03
CA LEU A 10 10.36 7.84 34.87
C LEU A 10 10.69 6.80 35.95
N ASN A 11 9.66 6.34 36.65
CA ASN A 11 9.78 5.20 37.56
C ASN A 11 9.93 3.89 36.76
N ASP A 12 10.61 2.89 37.31
CA ASP A 12 10.85 1.57 36.72
C ASP A 12 9.57 0.91 36.21
N HIS A 13 8.46 1.10 36.93
CA HIS A 13 7.16 0.58 36.50
C HIS A 13 6.67 1.20 35.18
N ALA A 14 6.91 2.50 34.97
CA ALA A 14 6.55 3.19 33.75
C ALA A 14 7.46 2.80 32.58
N ILE A 15 8.74 2.55 32.84
CA ILE A 15 9.69 2.03 31.84
C ILE A 15 9.27 0.63 31.39
N ALA A 16 8.95 -0.27 32.34
CA ALA A 16 8.49 -1.61 32.05
C ALA A 16 7.20 -1.60 31.22
N PHE A 17 6.22 -0.76 31.59
CA PHE A 17 4.98 -0.60 30.85
C PHE A 17 5.21 -0.11 29.41
N LEU A 18 6.02 0.95 29.21
CA LEU A 18 6.29 1.50 27.88
C LEU A 18 7.08 0.53 26.99
N THR A 19 7.96 -0.26 27.59
CA THR A 19 8.71 -1.31 26.87
C THR A 19 7.76 -2.42 26.41
N GLN A 20 6.87 -2.86 27.29
CA GLN A 20 5.82 -3.84 26.96
C GLN A 20 4.89 -3.32 25.86
N GLU A 21 4.54 -2.03 25.87
CA GLU A 21 3.72 -1.45 24.81
C GLU A 21 4.47 -1.35 23.47
N CYS A 22 5.78 -1.10 23.50
CA CYS A 22 6.62 -1.17 22.30
C CYS A 22 6.61 -2.59 21.70
N ASP A 23 6.77 -3.62 22.52
CA ASP A 23 6.73 -5.02 22.07
C ASP A 23 5.35 -5.39 21.52
N ARG A 24 4.27 -4.90 22.16
CA ARG A 24 2.90 -5.08 21.67
C ARG A 24 2.72 -4.44 20.28
N MET A 25 3.21 -3.22 20.07
CA MET A 25 3.11 -2.53 18.78
C MET A 25 3.94 -3.20 17.68
N LEU A 26 5.13 -3.72 18.01
CA LEU A 26 5.94 -4.53 17.08
C LEU A 26 5.22 -5.82 16.67
N SER A 27 4.58 -6.50 17.62
CA SER A 27 3.77 -7.69 17.33
C SER A 27 2.59 -7.36 16.41
N LEU A 28 1.88 -6.26 16.68
CA LEU A 28 0.77 -5.78 15.83
C LEU A 28 1.25 -5.37 14.42
N TYR A 29 2.43 -4.78 14.31
CA TYR A 29 3.08 -4.47 13.02
C TYR A 29 3.34 -5.74 12.21
N SER A 30 4.02 -6.72 12.81
CA SER A 30 4.33 -8.01 12.17
C SER A 30 3.06 -8.74 11.75
N GLN A 31 2.03 -8.73 12.60
CA GLN A 31 0.74 -9.31 12.28
C GLN A 31 0.05 -8.58 11.11
N ALA A 32 0.12 -7.24 11.04
CA ALA A 32 -0.43 -6.47 9.93
C ALA A 32 0.27 -6.79 8.60
N GLN A 33 1.60 -6.95 8.61
CA GLN A 33 2.41 -7.32 7.45
C GLN A 33 2.11 -8.75 6.98
N SER A 34 2.09 -9.72 7.90
CA SER A 34 1.72 -11.11 7.61
C SER A 34 0.31 -11.21 7.04
N ASN A 35 -0.62 -10.44 7.59
CA ASN A 35 -1.96 -10.31 7.02
C ASN A 35 -1.91 -9.72 5.61
N ALA A 36 -1.18 -8.64 5.34
CA ALA A 36 -1.08 -8.07 4.00
C ALA A 36 -0.57 -9.11 2.98
N GLN A 37 0.46 -9.88 3.34
CA GLN A 37 0.99 -10.96 2.52
C GLN A 37 -0.04 -12.08 2.28
N SER A 38 -0.77 -12.49 3.32
CA SER A 38 -1.83 -13.50 3.19
C SER A 38 -2.90 -13.08 2.17
N VAL A 39 -3.39 -11.83 2.26
CA VAL A 39 -4.37 -11.30 1.28
C VAL A 39 -3.79 -11.21 -0.12
N PHE A 40 -2.52 -10.83 -0.24
CA PHE A 40 -1.86 -10.83 -1.54
C PHE A 40 -1.74 -12.23 -2.14
N ASN A 41 -1.42 -13.24 -1.32
CA ASN A 41 -1.35 -14.63 -1.79
C ASN A 41 -2.72 -15.14 -2.26
N PHE A 42 -3.81 -14.82 -1.55
CA PHE A 42 -5.16 -15.11 -2.01
C PHE A 42 -5.48 -14.44 -3.35
N TYR A 43 -5.06 -13.18 -3.52
CA TYR A 43 -5.18 -12.48 -4.79
C TYR A 43 -4.39 -13.17 -5.91
N LEU A 44 -3.15 -13.61 -5.65
CA LEU A 44 -2.36 -14.35 -6.62
C LEU A 44 -3.06 -15.64 -7.06
N THR A 45 -3.59 -16.42 -6.11
CA THR A 45 -4.38 -17.62 -6.44
C THR A 45 -5.58 -17.26 -7.31
N PHE A 46 -6.31 -16.19 -6.97
CA PHE A 46 -7.42 -15.70 -7.79
C PHE A 46 -6.97 -15.36 -9.23
N VAL A 47 -5.91 -14.57 -9.39
CA VAL A 47 -5.37 -14.20 -10.70
C VAL A 47 -4.94 -15.43 -11.50
N THR A 48 -4.25 -16.39 -10.87
CA THR A 48 -3.86 -17.62 -11.56
C THR A 48 -5.06 -18.45 -12.00
N THR A 49 -6.14 -18.49 -11.22
CA THR A 49 -7.39 -19.16 -11.58
C THR A 49 -8.08 -18.45 -12.74
N VAL A 50 -8.11 -17.12 -12.75
CA VAL A 50 -8.65 -16.34 -13.87
C VAL A 50 -7.87 -16.60 -15.15
N ILE A 51 -6.53 -16.61 -15.08
CA ILE A 51 -5.68 -16.94 -16.24
C ILE A 51 -5.97 -18.36 -16.73
N GLY A 52 -6.07 -19.34 -15.83
CA GLY A 52 -6.43 -20.72 -16.18
C GLY A 52 -7.80 -20.81 -16.85
N ALA A 53 -8.80 -20.09 -16.33
CA ALA A 53 -10.13 -20.03 -16.93
C ALA A 53 -10.11 -19.40 -18.34
N VAL A 54 -9.36 -18.32 -18.53
CA VAL A 54 -9.16 -17.68 -19.85
C VAL A 54 -8.57 -18.66 -20.85
N VAL A 55 -7.53 -19.41 -20.47
CA VAL A 55 -6.89 -20.41 -21.34
C VAL A 55 -7.88 -21.51 -21.73
N VAL A 56 -8.66 -22.04 -20.78
CA VAL A 56 -9.67 -23.07 -21.07
C VAL A 56 -10.78 -22.53 -21.98
N LEU A 57 -11.27 -21.31 -21.72
CA LEU A 57 -12.31 -20.68 -22.54
C LEU A 57 -11.86 -20.52 -23.99
N LEU A 58 -10.62 -20.10 -24.23
CA LEU A 58 -10.03 -19.99 -25.56
C LEU A 58 -9.94 -21.33 -26.31
N GLN A 59 -9.87 -22.45 -25.59
CA GLN A 59 -9.77 -23.79 -26.19
C GLN A 59 -11.14 -24.44 -26.44
N VAL A 60 -12.12 -24.17 -25.58
CA VAL A 60 -13.40 -24.91 -25.56
C VAL A 60 -14.54 -24.14 -26.23
N VAL A 61 -14.55 -22.82 -26.14
CA VAL A 61 -15.65 -21.99 -26.63
C VAL A 61 -15.34 -21.51 -28.05
N THR A 62 -16.30 -21.68 -28.96
CA THR A 62 -16.13 -21.33 -30.38
C THR A 62 -16.98 -20.13 -30.83
N SER A 63 -17.93 -19.70 -30.00
CA SER A 63 -18.80 -18.54 -30.27
C SER A 63 -18.88 -17.61 -29.06
N ASN A 64 -18.95 -16.30 -29.31
CA ASN A 64 -19.00 -15.25 -28.27
C ASN A 64 -17.80 -15.24 -27.29
N VAL A 65 -16.66 -15.82 -27.69
CA VAL A 65 -15.46 -15.94 -26.85
C VAL A 65 -14.99 -14.58 -26.34
N GLU A 66 -14.93 -13.57 -27.22
CA GLU A 66 -14.51 -12.21 -26.88
C GLU A 66 -15.39 -11.58 -25.79
N ALA A 67 -16.71 -11.70 -25.91
CA ALA A 67 -17.65 -11.17 -24.92
C ALA A 67 -17.51 -11.86 -23.55
N ILE A 68 -17.33 -13.19 -23.56
CA ILE A 68 -17.12 -13.97 -22.33
C ILE A 68 -15.78 -13.60 -21.68
N LEU A 69 -14.70 -13.50 -22.47
CA LEU A 69 -13.38 -13.08 -21.99
C LEU A 69 -13.42 -11.66 -21.42
N ALA A 70 -14.07 -10.73 -22.11
CA ALA A 70 -14.26 -9.36 -21.63
C ALA A 70 -15.00 -9.35 -20.29
N GLY A 71 -16.06 -10.14 -20.15
CA GLY A 71 -16.79 -10.28 -18.88
C GLY A 71 -15.94 -10.84 -17.74
N VAL A 72 -15.17 -11.91 -17.99
CA VAL A 72 -14.28 -12.53 -16.98
C VAL A 72 -13.18 -11.56 -16.56
N LEU A 73 -12.53 -10.87 -17.51
CA LEU A 73 -11.47 -9.90 -17.22
C LEU A 73 -12.03 -8.68 -16.49
N PHE A 74 -13.21 -8.19 -16.86
CA PHE A 74 -13.87 -7.09 -16.16
C PHE A 74 -14.22 -7.47 -14.71
N PHE A 75 -14.75 -8.67 -14.48
CA PHE A 75 -14.97 -9.19 -13.14
C PHE A 75 -13.66 -9.28 -12.33
N ALA A 76 -12.58 -9.75 -12.95
CA ALA A 76 -11.27 -9.83 -12.31
C ALA A 76 -10.75 -8.45 -11.87
N VAL A 77 -10.98 -7.40 -12.67
CA VAL A 77 -10.66 -6.03 -12.28
C VAL A 77 -11.46 -5.58 -11.07
N ILE A 78 -12.78 -5.82 -11.03
CA ILE A 78 -13.62 -5.44 -9.88
C ILE A 78 -13.07 -6.07 -8.61
N VAL A 79 -12.79 -7.37 -8.65
CA VAL A 79 -12.19 -8.10 -7.52
C VAL A 79 -10.84 -7.50 -7.17
N GLY A 80 -9.99 -7.21 -8.14
CA GLY A 80 -8.68 -6.57 -7.92
C GLY A 80 -8.79 -5.20 -7.22
N VAL A 81 -9.78 -4.37 -7.55
CA VAL A 81 -10.01 -3.09 -6.84
C VAL A 81 -10.33 -3.31 -5.36
N VAL A 82 -11.13 -4.33 -5.03
CA VAL A 82 -11.43 -4.70 -3.65
C VAL A 82 -10.15 -5.14 -2.90
N TYR A 83 -9.32 -5.96 -3.54
CA TYR A 83 -8.03 -6.39 -2.98
C TYR A 83 -7.06 -5.21 -2.81
N LEU A 84 -7.03 -4.27 -3.76
CA LEU A 84 -6.23 -3.05 -3.67
C LEU A 84 -6.63 -2.21 -2.44
N ALA A 85 -7.94 -2.05 -2.19
CA ALA A 85 -8.45 -1.36 -1.01
C ALA A 85 -8.08 -2.10 0.29
N ALA A 86 -8.25 -3.43 0.32
CA ALA A 86 -7.94 -4.26 1.48
C ALA A 86 -6.44 -4.22 1.85
N LEU A 87 -5.55 -4.31 0.85
CA LEU A 87 -4.10 -4.18 1.04
C LEU A 87 -3.74 -2.78 1.56
N SER A 88 -4.34 -1.74 0.97
CA SER A 88 -4.13 -0.36 1.39
C SER A 88 -4.51 -0.10 2.84
N GLY A 89 -5.62 -0.69 3.33
CA GLY A 89 -5.98 -0.63 4.74
C GLY A 89 -4.95 -1.32 5.66
N ARG A 90 -4.46 -2.50 5.28
CA ARG A 90 -3.46 -3.25 6.07
C ARG A 90 -2.12 -2.51 6.14
N TYR A 91 -1.68 -1.89 5.04
CA TYR A 91 -0.49 -1.04 5.04
C TYR A 91 -0.66 0.20 5.91
N ALA A 92 -1.84 0.84 5.92
CA ALA A 92 -2.09 1.97 6.81
C ALA A 92 -1.98 1.57 8.30
N HIS A 93 -2.49 0.38 8.66
CA HIS A 93 -2.31 -0.17 10.01
C HIS A 93 -0.86 -0.48 10.34
N ALA A 94 -0.12 -1.12 9.43
CA ALA A 94 1.30 -1.40 9.62
C ALA A 94 2.08 -0.10 9.84
N PHE A 95 1.85 0.91 9.01
CA PHE A 95 2.49 2.21 9.17
C PHE A 95 2.17 2.86 10.52
N ARG A 96 0.91 2.81 10.97
CA ARG A 96 0.52 3.32 12.30
C ARG A 96 1.33 2.66 13.42
N TYR A 97 1.42 1.34 13.42
CA TYR A 97 2.15 0.61 14.47
C TYR A 97 3.64 0.91 14.40
N ALA A 98 4.18 0.98 13.19
CA ALA A 98 5.57 1.36 12.97
C ALA A 98 5.87 2.77 13.50
N HIS A 99 4.98 3.73 13.25
CA HIS A 99 5.12 5.09 13.78
C HIS A 99 5.04 5.14 15.30
N ALA A 100 4.09 4.43 15.91
CA ALA A 100 3.96 4.36 17.36
C ALA A 100 5.20 3.77 18.04
N VAL A 101 5.82 2.74 17.44
CA VAL A 101 7.10 2.18 17.90
C VAL A 101 8.20 3.23 17.85
N ASP A 102 8.29 4.00 16.76
CA ASP A 102 9.30 5.05 16.63
C ASP A 102 9.15 6.16 17.66
N GLU A 103 7.92 6.62 17.90
CA GLU A 103 7.64 7.62 18.94
C GLU A 103 7.99 7.11 20.34
N LEU A 104 7.58 5.88 20.68
CA LEU A 104 7.88 5.26 21.97
C LEU A 104 9.38 5.09 22.19
N ARG A 105 10.11 4.62 21.17
CA ARG A 105 11.58 4.48 21.21
C ARG A 105 12.25 5.83 21.39
N ARG A 106 11.88 6.85 20.61
CA ARG A 106 12.43 8.21 20.75
C ARG A 106 12.17 8.77 22.15
N TYR A 107 10.94 8.61 22.65
CA TYR A 107 10.58 9.07 23.99
C TYR A 107 11.42 8.40 25.08
N LEU A 108 11.61 7.09 25.02
CA LEU A 108 12.43 6.36 25.98
C LEU A 108 13.90 6.77 25.92
N ILE A 109 14.47 6.94 24.72
CA ILE A 109 15.86 7.39 24.53
C ILE A 109 16.08 8.77 25.15
N ASP A 110 15.20 9.72 24.83
CA ASP A 110 15.29 11.11 25.29
C ASP A 110 15.11 11.19 26.82
N ARG A 111 14.16 10.45 27.38
CA ARG A 111 13.89 10.49 28.82
C ARG A 111 14.91 9.78 29.68
N LEU A 112 15.42 8.63 29.21
CA LEU A 112 16.39 7.83 29.94
C LEU A 112 17.84 8.24 29.67
N HIS A 113 18.06 9.21 28.77
CA HIS A 113 19.39 9.67 28.36
C HIS A 113 20.30 8.51 27.96
N VAL A 114 19.76 7.53 27.25
CA VAL A 114 20.50 6.33 26.86
C VAL A 114 21.59 6.73 25.86
N PRO A 115 22.87 6.37 26.08
CA PRO A 115 23.92 6.62 25.11
C PRO A 115 23.66 5.78 23.85
N MET A 116 23.16 6.43 22.80
CA MET A 116 22.88 5.79 21.52
C MET A 116 24.07 5.94 20.56
N PRO A 117 24.32 4.94 19.69
CA PRO A 117 25.37 5.04 18.68
C PRO A 117 25.00 6.09 17.61
N PRO A 118 25.99 6.68 16.91
CA PRO A 118 25.75 7.76 15.92
C PRO A 118 24.78 7.40 14.78
N SER A 119 24.55 6.11 14.51
CA SER A 119 23.56 5.65 13.54
C SER A 119 22.11 6.04 13.90
N TYR A 120 21.85 6.37 15.17
CA TYR A 120 20.56 6.85 15.66
C TYR A 120 20.39 8.37 15.55
N ASP A 121 21.42 9.13 15.23
CA ASP A 121 21.33 10.60 15.17
C ASP A 121 20.26 11.05 14.17
N ASN A 122 20.25 10.44 12.98
CA ASN A 122 19.20 10.68 11.99
C ASN A 122 17.82 10.27 12.51
N PHE A 123 17.71 9.13 13.21
CA PHE A 123 16.45 8.64 13.77
C PHE A 123 15.87 9.59 14.83
N LEU A 124 16.73 10.24 15.61
CA LEU A 124 16.35 11.22 16.64
C LEU A 124 16.01 12.59 16.04
N VAL A 125 16.68 12.99 14.96
CA VAL A 125 16.50 14.28 14.26
C VAL A 125 15.33 14.25 13.25
N GLU A 126 14.96 13.09 12.71
CA GLU A 126 13.93 12.92 11.65
C GLU A 126 12.54 13.43 12.03
N LYS A 127 12.24 13.66 13.34
CA LYS A 127 10.97 14.22 13.85
C LYS A 127 10.52 15.49 13.10
N ASN A 128 11.46 16.23 12.50
CA ASN A 128 11.22 17.52 11.86
C ASN A 128 11.27 17.52 10.32
N ARG A 129 11.55 16.39 9.65
CA ARG A 129 11.60 16.34 8.18
C ARG A 129 10.26 15.89 7.61
N SER A 130 9.32 16.84 7.52
CA SER A 130 8.21 16.74 6.56
C SER A 130 8.79 16.49 5.17
N ALA A 131 8.45 15.36 4.56
CA ALA A 131 8.85 15.05 3.20
C ALA A 131 8.13 15.98 2.21
N LYS A 132 8.59 17.23 2.10
CA LYS A 132 8.20 18.17 1.05
C LYS A 132 8.81 17.72 -0.29
N SER A 133 8.30 16.61 -0.82
CA SER A 133 8.61 16.16 -2.18
C SER A 133 7.48 16.57 -3.13
N ALA A 134 7.82 16.91 -4.36
CA ALA A 134 6.95 17.51 -5.38
C ALA A 134 5.57 16.82 -5.47
N ALA A 135 4.53 17.56 -5.07
CA ALA A 135 3.20 17.05 -4.71
C ALA A 135 2.44 16.29 -5.80
N TRP A 136 2.84 16.38 -7.08
CA TRP A 136 2.11 15.75 -8.20
C TRP A 136 2.73 14.40 -8.63
N VAL A 137 4.07 14.31 -8.75
CA VAL A 137 4.77 13.07 -9.20
C VAL A 137 4.58 11.96 -8.19
N TYR A 138 4.44 12.32 -6.91
CA TYR A 138 4.23 11.35 -5.85
C TYR A 138 2.94 10.54 -6.08
N TRP A 139 1.90 11.07 -6.71
CA TRP A 139 0.68 10.30 -7.02
C TRP A 139 0.89 9.15 -8.01
N LEU A 140 1.95 9.22 -8.81
CA LEU A 140 2.31 8.19 -9.80
C LEU A 140 3.16 7.07 -9.21
N ILE A 141 3.79 7.30 -8.05
CA ILE A 141 4.65 6.31 -7.40
C ILE A 141 3.74 5.27 -6.72
N PRO A 142 4.02 3.96 -6.83
CA PRO A 142 3.28 2.95 -6.08
C PRO A 142 3.47 3.12 -4.56
N THR A 143 2.41 2.88 -3.81
CA THR A 143 2.37 2.94 -2.34
C THR A 143 2.97 1.72 -1.65
N GLY A 144 3.16 0.63 -2.40
CA GLY A 144 3.70 -0.64 -1.94
C GLY A 144 3.79 -1.63 -3.09
N THR A 145 4.62 -2.67 -2.92
CA THR A 145 4.89 -3.68 -3.96
C THR A 145 3.64 -4.48 -4.33
N TYR A 146 2.84 -4.89 -3.35
CA TYR A 146 1.59 -5.63 -3.61
C TYR A 146 0.53 -4.77 -4.30
N GLN A 147 0.44 -3.48 -3.95
CA GLN A 147 -0.50 -2.55 -4.58
C GLN A 147 -0.12 -2.27 -6.03
N LEU A 148 1.18 -2.09 -6.30
CA LEU A 148 1.68 -1.95 -7.67
C LEU A 148 1.33 -3.16 -8.51
N PHE A 149 1.54 -4.37 -7.99
CA PHE A 149 1.23 -5.60 -8.70
C PHE A 149 -0.25 -5.69 -9.06
N VAL A 150 -1.15 -5.45 -8.10
CA VAL A 150 -2.60 -5.44 -8.33
C VAL A 150 -2.98 -4.37 -9.36
N ALA A 151 -2.40 -3.17 -9.26
CA ALA A 151 -2.64 -2.09 -10.21
C ALA A 151 -2.21 -2.46 -11.63
N LEU A 152 -1.05 -3.11 -11.80
CA LEU A 152 -0.58 -3.60 -13.09
C LEU A 152 -1.51 -4.66 -13.67
N VAL A 153 -1.88 -5.67 -12.87
CA VAL A 153 -2.80 -6.73 -13.32
C VAL A 153 -4.15 -6.14 -13.74
N ASN A 154 -4.73 -5.25 -12.94
CA ASN A 154 -6.00 -4.59 -13.27
C ASN A 154 -5.89 -3.75 -14.54
N SER A 155 -4.80 -3.00 -14.71
CA SER A 155 -4.58 -2.13 -15.88
C SER A 155 -4.43 -2.96 -17.14
N THR A 156 -3.69 -4.07 -17.09
CA THR A 156 -3.55 -5.01 -18.19
C THR A 156 -4.88 -5.68 -18.53
N ALA A 157 -5.65 -6.12 -17.53
CA ALA A 157 -6.95 -6.74 -17.73
C ALA A 157 -7.94 -5.76 -18.39
N LEU A 158 -8.01 -4.51 -17.94
CA LEU A 158 -8.90 -3.51 -18.55
C LEU A 158 -8.45 -3.13 -19.97
N ALA A 159 -7.14 -3.02 -20.21
CA ALA A 159 -6.59 -2.77 -21.53
C ALA A 159 -6.91 -3.91 -22.52
N ALA A 160 -6.87 -5.16 -22.04
CA ALA A 160 -7.28 -6.33 -22.81
C ALA A 160 -8.79 -6.34 -23.08
N VAL A 161 -9.64 -5.95 -22.12
CA VAL A 161 -11.08 -5.77 -22.35
C VAL A 161 -11.33 -4.76 -23.48
N VAL A 162 -10.66 -3.61 -23.44
CA VAL A 162 -10.81 -2.58 -24.47
C VAL A 162 -10.31 -3.07 -25.82
N TRP A 163 -9.23 -3.83 -25.86
CA TRP A 163 -8.78 -4.49 -27.09
C TRP A 163 -9.88 -5.37 -27.68
N LEU A 164 -10.41 -6.31 -26.88
CA LEU A 164 -11.45 -7.26 -27.30
C LEU A 164 -12.73 -6.54 -27.79
N ILE A 165 -13.11 -5.44 -27.14
CA ILE A 165 -14.28 -4.65 -27.57
C ILE A 165 -14.01 -3.93 -28.89
N MET A 166 -12.81 -3.39 -29.09
CA MET A 166 -12.45 -2.70 -30.34
C MET A 166 -12.32 -3.69 -31.50
N ASP A 167 -11.74 -4.87 -31.24
CA ASP A 167 -11.62 -5.98 -32.19
C ASP A 167 -13.00 -6.47 -32.65
N SER A 168 -13.91 -6.73 -31.70
CA SER A 168 -15.30 -7.13 -32.00
C SER A 168 -16.15 -6.06 -32.71
N ALA A 169 -15.70 -4.81 -32.70
CA ALA A 169 -16.35 -3.69 -33.37
C ALA A 169 -15.74 -3.37 -34.75
N ASP A 170 -14.88 -4.25 -35.29
CA ASP A 170 -14.15 -4.07 -36.56
C ASP A 170 -13.36 -2.73 -36.61
N ALA A 171 -12.86 -2.27 -35.45
CA ALA A 171 -11.99 -1.10 -35.43
C ALA A 171 -10.60 -1.46 -35.97
N SER A 172 -9.94 -0.52 -36.65
CA SER A 172 -8.56 -0.72 -37.12
C SER A 172 -7.61 -1.06 -35.97
N ASP A 173 -6.69 -2.00 -36.17
CA ASP A 173 -5.68 -2.44 -35.19
C ASP A 173 -4.98 -1.28 -34.46
N LEU A 174 -4.62 -0.22 -35.19
CA LEU A 174 -3.98 0.97 -34.61
C LEU A 174 -4.84 1.64 -33.53
N ARG A 175 -6.16 1.73 -33.74
CA ARG A 175 -7.10 2.29 -32.76
C ARG A 175 -7.26 1.37 -31.55
N GLY A 176 -7.27 0.06 -31.76
CA GLY A 176 -7.25 -0.94 -30.69
C GLY A 176 -6.02 -0.79 -29.80
N VAL A 177 -4.82 -0.77 -30.39
CA VAL A 177 -3.54 -0.58 -29.67
C VAL A 177 -3.52 0.73 -28.88
N VAL A 178 -3.85 1.84 -29.53
CA VAL A 178 -3.83 3.15 -28.89
C VAL A 178 -4.86 3.23 -27.76
N GLY A 179 -6.07 2.72 -27.98
CA GLY A 179 -7.12 2.64 -26.96
C GLY A 179 -6.69 1.83 -25.75
N SER A 180 -6.13 0.64 -25.96
CA SER A 180 -5.62 -0.21 -24.89
C SER A 180 -4.47 0.43 -24.11
N LEU A 181 -3.52 1.07 -24.78
CA LEU A 181 -2.40 1.79 -24.13
C LEU A 181 -2.89 2.96 -23.28
N LEU A 182 -3.84 3.75 -23.80
CA LEU A 182 -4.44 4.86 -23.05
C LEU A 182 -5.16 4.35 -21.81
N VAL A 183 -5.96 3.29 -21.96
CA VAL A 183 -6.72 2.69 -20.85
C VAL A 183 -5.77 2.07 -19.83
N PHE A 184 -4.70 1.42 -20.26
CA PHE A 184 -3.66 0.92 -19.37
C PHE A 184 -3.06 2.05 -18.52
N GLY A 185 -2.57 3.11 -19.16
CA GLY A 185 -1.93 4.24 -18.46
C GLY A 185 -2.87 4.97 -17.51
N LEU A 186 -4.13 5.20 -17.93
CA LEU A 186 -5.16 5.80 -17.10
C LEU A 186 -5.51 4.92 -15.91
N THR A 187 -5.75 3.63 -16.13
CA THR A 187 -6.12 2.69 -15.05
C THR A 187 -5.00 2.54 -14.04
N LEU A 188 -3.74 2.50 -14.49
CA LEU A 188 -2.57 2.41 -13.62
C LEU A 188 -2.47 3.66 -12.73
N THR A 189 -2.64 4.83 -13.34
CA THR A 189 -2.62 6.13 -12.65
C THR A 189 -3.75 6.22 -11.63
N ILE A 190 -4.98 5.87 -12.02
CA ILE A 190 -6.15 5.88 -11.14
C ILE A 190 -5.97 4.89 -9.99
N SER A 191 -5.45 3.70 -10.26
CA SER A 191 -5.22 2.68 -9.23
C SER A 191 -4.18 3.14 -8.20
N ASN A 192 -3.08 3.74 -8.66
CA ASN A 192 -2.07 4.32 -7.78
C ASN A 192 -2.65 5.48 -6.96
N ALA A 193 -3.39 6.40 -7.58
CA ALA A 193 -4.05 7.50 -6.89
C ALA A 193 -5.11 7.01 -5.88
N TYR A 194 -5.90 5.99 -6.24
CA TYR A 194 -6.90 5.38 -5.37
C TYR A 194 -6.24 4.73 -4.15
N SER A 195 -5.20 3.91 -4.35
CA SER A 195 -4.49 3.29 -3.23
C SER A 195 -3.95 4.34 -2.26
N ARG A 196 -3.42 5.45 -2.78
CA ARG A 196 -2.96 6.59 -1.99
C ARG A 196 -4.08 7.26 -1.20
N LEU A 197 -5.18 7.59 -1.86
CA LEU A 197 -6.35 8.18 -1.19
C LEU A 197 -6.88 7.28 -0.08
N VAL A 198 -6.91 5.97 -0.32
CA VAL A 198 -7.36 4.98 0.67
C VAL A 198 -6.41 4.95 1.86
N ILE A 199 -5.10 4.88 1.63
CA ILE A 199 -4.08 4.94 2.68
C ILE A 199 -4.23 6.21 3.52
N VAL A 200 -4.33 7.39 2.88
CA VAL A 200 -4.52 8.67 3.57
C VAL A 200 -5.81 8.69 4.38
N ARG A 201 -6.92 8.22 3.79
CA ARG A 201 -8.21 8.17 4.48
C ARG A 201 -8.17 7.25 5.69
N PHE A 202 -7.48 6.11 5.59
CA PHE A 202 -7.27 5.22 6.73
C PHE A 202 -6.33 5.85 7.76
N GLY A 203 -5.24 6.51 7.37
CA GLY A 203 -4.36 7.25 8.28
C GLY A 203 -5.09 8.33 9.06
N ASN A 204 -5.89 9.15 8.37
CA ASN A 204 -6.71 10.19 9.00
C ASN A 204 -7.72 9.59 9.99
N LYS A 205 -8.35 8.45 9.67
CA LYS A 205 -9.23 7.73 10.61
C LYS A 205 -8.48 7.16 11.81
N LEU A 206 -7.18 6.93 11.66
CA LEU A 206 -6.30 6.36 12.66
C LEU A 206 -5.48 7.43 13.41
N ASN A 207 -5.71 8.73 13.14
CA ASN A 207 -4.96 9.87 13.67
C ASN A 207 -3.43 9.78 13.44
N VAL A 208 -3.00 9.27 12.28
CA VAL A 208 -1.58 9.27 11.88
C VAL A 208 -1.45 10.00 10.56
N ASP A 209 -0.59 11.03 10.51
CA ASP A 209 -0.31 11.76 9.28
C ASP A 209 0.80 11.05 8.50
N LEU A 210 0.40 10.07 7.71
CA LEU A 210 1.27 9.21 6.90
C LEU A 210 2.30 9.95 6.02
N TRP A 211 2.14 11.26 5.81
CA TRP A 211 3.05 12.09 5.02
C TRP A 211 4.14 12.77 5.82
N ASN A 212 3.84 13.11 7.08
CA ASN A 212 4.80 13.73 7.99
C ASN A 212 5.41 12.72 8.97
N ASP A 213 4.76 11.57 9.13
CA ASP A 213 5.03 10.58 10.18
C ASP A 213 5.69 9.30 9.65
N SER A 214 6.35 9.36 8.48
CA SER A 214 7.02 8.19 7.88
C SER A 214 7.92 7.49 8.91
N PRO A 215 7.63 6.22 9.28
CA PRO A 215 8.41 5.51 10.27
C PRO A 215 9.83 5.32 9.71
N ALA A 216 10.79 5.89 10.42
CA ALA A 216 12.19 5.87 10.02
C ALA A 216 12.78 4.46 10.16
N TRP A 217 12.26 3.64 11.09
CA TRP A 217 12.73 2.27 11.28
C TRP A 217 12.30 1.31 10.17
N ALA A 218 11.05 1.38 9.71
CA ALA A 218 10.52 0.50 8.66
C ALA A 218 11.14 0.76 7.28
N SER A 219 11.87 1.87 7.12
CA SER A 219 12.65 2.18 5.92
C SER A 219 14.08 1.61 5.93
N ARG A 220 14.52 1.00 7.04
CA ARG A 220 15.88 0.48 7.24
C ARG A 220 15.98 -1.05 7.31
N GLU A 221 14.85 -1.76 7.24
CA GLU A 221 14.77 -3.21 6.97
C GLU A 221 14.60 -3.46 5.47
#